data_AF-A0A2H0IQ60-F1
#
_entry.id   AF-A0A2H0IQ60-F1
#
_cell.length_a   1.000
_cell.length_b   1.000
_cell.length_c   1.000
_cell.angle_alpha   90.00
_cell.angle_beta   90.00
_cell.angle_gamma   90.00
#
_symmetry.space_group_name_H-M   'P 1'
#
loop_
_entity.id
_entity.type
_entity.pdbx_description
1 polymer ?
#
loop_
_entity_poly.entity_id
_entity_poly.type
_entity_poly.pdbx_seq_one_letter_code
_entity_poly.pdbx_strand_id
1 'polypeptide(L)'
;MGSETLAEVSTWMDEVKADRNFDYASTWHYCTIPEGMTYETAPTQEGGDVIWAIEKIVKELKAGGLTAEQEAINLKFLAHLVGDIHQPLHVGTGEDKGGNDVKVEWFGSKTNLHSVWDSRMIDSKQYSYTEFADLVNHPTKEQVKSWQAASVRDWAMESMTYRDQVYDTPENGRLGYEYAYNYFDIVELRIAQAGVRLAGLVNEIYK
;
A
#
# COMPACT_ATOMS: atom_id res chain seq x y z
N MET A 1 -5.07 -20.09 -6.34
CA MET A 1 -6.18 -19.30 -5.75
C MET A 1 -7.55 -19.73 -6.33
N GLY A 2 -7.80 -21.04 -6.51
CA GLY A 2 -9.05 -21.50 -7.13
C GLY A 2 -9.29 -20.88 -8.52
N SER A 3 -10.46 -20.26 -8.70
CA SER A 3 -10.86 -19.51 -9.91
C SER A 3 -10.64 -18.00 -9.82
N GLU A 4 -10.14 -17.49 -8.69
CA GLU A 4 -9.97 -16.05 -8.45
C GLU A 4 -8.64 -15.54 -9.05
N THR A 5 -8.68 -14.36 -9.63
CA THR A 5 -7.52 -13.61 -10.11
C THR A 5 -6.83 -12.86 -8.96
N LEU A 6 -5.56 -12.48 -9.16
CA LEU A 6 -4.82 -11.69 -8.18
C LEU A 6 -5.46 -10.32 -7.91
N ALA A 7 -6.12 -9.74 -8.92
CA ALA A 7 -6.83 -8.47 -8.81
C ALA A 7 -8.12 -8.59 -7.99
N GLU A 8 -8.87 -9.70 -8.14
CA GLU A 8 -10.08 -9.93 -7.34
C GLU A 8 -9.78 -10.12 -5.86
N VAL A 9 -8.62 -10.69 -5.52
CA VAL A 9 -8.24 -10.96 -4.14
C VAL A 9 -7.40 -9.85 -3.51
N SER A 10 -7.06 -8.79 -4.24
CA SER A 10 -6.24 -7.70 -3.70
C SER A 10 -6.96 -6.87 -2.65
N THR A 11 -8.30 -6.93 -2.55
CA THR A 11 -9.10 -6.29 -1.48
C THR A 11 -9.44 -7.24 -0.34
N TRP A 12 -9.19 -8.54 -0.51
CA TRP A 12 -9.64 -9.59 0.41
C TRP A 12 -9.18 -9.36 1.86
N MET A 13 -7.97 -8.84 2.06
CA MET A 13 -7.43 -8.62 3.40
C MET A 13 -8.25 -7.62 4.22
N ASP A 14 -8.80 -6.59 3.58
CA ASP A 14 -9.71 -5.65 4.25
C ASP A 14 -11.07 -6.29 4.56
N GLU A 15 -11.54 -7.18 3.69
CA GLU A 15 -12.82 -7.87 3.85
C GLU A 15 -12.77 -8.87 5.02
N VAL A 16 -11.64 -9.56 5.21
CA VAL A 16 -11.47 -10.54 6.30
C VAL A 16 -11.24 -9.93 7.68
N LYS A 17 -11.16 -8.60 7.80
CA LYS A 17 -11.27 -7.92 9.11
C LYS A 17 -12.59 -8.23 9.84
N ALA A 18 -13.61 -8.72 9.13
CA ALA A 18 -14.86 -9.19 9.72
C ALA A 18 -14.77 -10.61 10.32
N ASP A 19 -13.74 -11.39 9.96
CA ASP A 19 -13.51 -12.73 10.49
C ASP A 19 -12.41 -12.70 11.56
N ARG A 20 -12.81 -13.02 12.80
CA ARG A 20 -11.93 -13.02 13.98
C ARG A 20 -10.74 -13.97 13.86
N ASN A 21 -10.80 -14.95 12.97
CA ASN A 21 -9.65 -15.80 12.68
C ASN A 21 -8.44 -15.00 12.15
N PHE A 22 -8.66 -13.80 11.60
CA PHE A 22 -7.63 -12.95 11.01
C PHE A 22 -7.31 -11.69 11.84
N ASP A 23 -7.85 -11.57 13.06
CA ASP A 23 -7.59 -10.42 13.96
C ASP A 23 -6.08 -10.17 14.19
N TYR A 24 -5.27 -11.24 14.14
CA TYR A 24 -3.82 -11.19 14.27
C TYR A 24 -3.12 -10.35 13.18
N ALA A 25 -3.77 -10.16 12.02
CA ALA A 25 -3.21 -9.45 10.87
C ALA A 25 -3.66 -7.98 10.82
N SER A 26 -4.47 -7.52 11.77
CA SER A 26 -5.04 -6.16 11.77
C SER A 26 -3.99 -5.04 11.73
N THR A 27 -2.82 -5.25 12.32
CA THR A 27 -1.72 -4.27 12.34
C THR A 27 -0.81 -4.35 11.13
N TRP A 28 -0.99 -5.35 10.26
CA TRP A 28 -0.10 -5.59 9.12
C TRP A 28 -0.31 -4.59 7.98
N HIS A 29 -1.37 -3.79 7.99
CA HIS A 29 -1.68 -2.86 6.90
C HIS A 29 -0.78 -1.62 6.85
N TYR A 30 -0.04 -1.32 7.92
CA TYR A 30 0.74 -0.09 8.01
C TYR A 30 2.02 -0.31 8.81
N CYS A 31 2.92 0.66 8.77
CA CYS A 31 4.00 0.82 9.74
C CYS A 31 4.07 2.29 10.19
N THR A 32 4.73 2.53 11.31
CA THR A 32 4.97 3.88 11.83
C THR A 32 6.48 4.13 11.89
N ILE A 33 6.94 5.10 11.11
CA ILE A 33 8.35 5.51 11.08
C ILE A 33 8.39 7.02 11.29
N PRO A 34 8.62 7.51 12.52
CA PRO A 34 8.66 8.95 12.80
C PRO A 34 9.73 9.68 11.99
N GLU A 35 9.58 11.00 11.89
CA GLU A 35 10.51 11.84 11.14
C GLU A 35 11.95 11.73 11.68
N GLY A 36 12.93 11.66 10.78
CA GLY A 36 14.33 11.47 11.13
C GLY A 36 14.72 10.08 11.66
N MET A 37 13.80 9.11 11.65
CA MET A 37 14.07 7.71 12.03
C MET A 37 14.16 6.79 10.81
N THR A 38 14.79 5.62 10.99
CA THR A 38 14.68 4.47 10.09
C THR A 38 13.77 3.41 10.69
N TYR A 39 13.33 2.44 9.87
CA TYR A 39 12.55 1.31 10.34
C TYR A 39 13.19 0.57 11.52
N GLU A 40 14.51 0.40 11.52
CA GLU A 40 15.26 -0.28 12.58
C GLU A 40 15.26 0.49 13.91
N THR A 41 15.12 1.81 13.84
CA THR A 41 15.13 2.69 15.02
C THR A 41 13.73 3.05 15.49
N ALA A 42 12.73 2.91 14.64
CA ALA A 42 11.34 3.28 14.90
C ALA A 42 10.71 2.37 15.98
N PRO A 43 9.63 2.83 16.64
CA PRO A 43 8.89 2.01 17.58
C PRO A 43 8.35 0.73 16.93
N THR A 44 8.54 -0.41 17.59
CA THR A 44 8.04 -1.69 17.10
C THR A 44 6.53 -1.84 17.31
N GLN A 45 5.84 -2.42 16.34
CA GLN A 45 4.42 -2.77 16.46
C GLN A 45 4.25 -4.20 17.00
N GLU A 46 3.52 -4.35 18.11
CA GLU A 46 3.14 -5.67 18.61
C GLU A 46 2.25 -6.38 17.56
N GLY A 47 2.53 -7.66 17.32
CA GLY A 47 1.87 -8.44 16.26
C GLY A 47 2.51 -8.30 14.86
N GLY A 48 3.46 -7.37 14.71
CA GLY A 48 4.11 -7.06 13.43
C GLY A 48 3.39 -5.96 12.65
N ASP A 49 4.12 -5.37 11.72
CA ASP A 49 3.66 -4.32 10.80
C ASP A 49 3.76 -4.79 9.35
N VAL A 50 3.44 -3.91 8.39
CA VAL A 50 3.46 -4.22 6.96
C VAL A 50 4.81 -4.74 6.45
N ILE A 51 5.93 -4.18 6.93
CA ILE A 51 7.27 -4.60 6.49
C ILE A 51 7.54 -6.00 7.00
N TRP A 52 7.31 -6.23 8.30
CA TRP A 52 7.48 -7.54 8.91
C TRP A 52 6.60 -8.61 8.25
N ALA A 53 5.34 -8.28 7.98
CA ALA A 53 4.38 -9.20 7.39
C ALA A 53 4.79 -9.61 5.98
N ILE A 54 5.18 -8.66 5.12
CA ILE A 54 5.68 -8.96 3.77
C ILE A 54 6.94 -9.83 3.85
N GLU A 55 7.94 -9.46 4.67
CA GLU A 55 9.18 -10.23 4.81
C GLU A 55 8.91 -11.67 5.30
N LYS A 56 8.01 -11.84 6.27
CA LYS A 56 7.56 -13.15 6.78
C LYS A 56 6.88 -13.98 5.69
N ILE A 57 5.88 -13.42 5.00
CA ILE A 57 5.08 -14.13 4.00
C ILE A 57 5.96 -14.57 2.83
N VAL A 58 6.85 -13.69 2.33
CA VAL A 58 7.80 -14.03 1.26
C VAL A 58 8.71 -15.18 1.69
N LYS A 59 9.19 -15.18 2.93
CA LYS A 59 10.01 -16.27 3.46
C LYS A 59 9.24 -17.59 3.52
N GLU A 60 7.99 -17.58 3.97
CA GLU A 60 7.15 -18.78 4.06
C GLU A 60 6.82 -19.37 2.70
N LEU A 61 6.44 -18.53 1.74
CA LEU A 61 6.15 -18.94 0.38
C LEU A 61 7.40 -19.56 -0.29
N LYS A 62 8.58 -18.95 -0.11
CA LYS A 62 9.86 -19.49 -0.63
C LYS A 62 10.28 -20.80 0.03
N ALA A 63 9.99 -20.98 1.33
CA ALA A 63 10.36 -22.20 2.05
C ALA A 63 9.56 -23.42 1.56
N GLY A 64 8.37 -23.21 1.00
CA GLY A 64 7.46 -24.27 0.57
C GLY A 64 6.90 -25.08 1.74
N GLY A 65 6.23 -26.20 1.42
CA GLY A 65 5.63 -27.09 2.42
C GLY A 65 4.30 -26.60 3.02
N LEU A 66 3.77 -25.49 2.52
CA LEU A 66 2.44 -24.98 2.84
C LEU A 66 1.37 -25.87 2.21
N THR A 67 0.19 -25.95 2.84
CA THR A 67 -1.00 -26.46 2.15
C THR A 67 -1.41 -25.47 1.06
N ALA A 68 -2.16 -25.95 0.05
CA ALA A 68 -2.68 -25.08 -1.01
C ALA A 68 -3.54 -23.91 -0.46
N GLU A 69 -4.21 -24.12 0.68
CA GLU A 69 -5.00 -23.10 1.36
C GLU A 69 -4.11 -22.06 2.04
N GLN A 70 -3.08 -22.48 2.78
CA GLN A 70 -2.11 -21.56 3.41
C GLN A 70 -1.35 -20.74 2.37
N GLU A 71 -0.92 -21.39 1.28
CA GLU A 71 -0.25 -20.71 0.19
C GLU A 71 -1.17 -19.67 -0.48
N ALA A 72 -2.43 -20.02 -0.72
CA ALA A 72 -3.41 -19.08 -1.25
C ALA A 72 -3.62 -17.88 -0.31
N ILE A 73 -3.81 -18.10 0.99
CA ILE A 73 -3.95 -17.02 1.99
C ILE A 73 -2.71 -16.11 1.99
N ASN A 74 -1.51 -16.70 1.99
CA ASN A 74 -0.26 -15.95 1.97
C ASN A 74 -0.11 -15.11 0.69
N LEU A 75 -0.53 -15.62 -0.48
CA LEU A 75 -0.54 -14.83 -1.71
C LEU A 75 -1.56 -13.69 -1.68
N LYS A 76 -2.76 -13.91 -1.11
CA LYS A 76 -3.77 -12.85 -0.95
C LYS A 76 -3.24 -11.73 -0.04
N PHE A 77 -2.64 -12.09 1.09
CA PHE A 77 -1.97 -11.12 1.96
C PHE A 77 -0.85 -10.38 1.23
N LEU A 78 0.02 -11.10 0.52
CA LEU A 78 1.13 -10.48 -0.18
C LEU A 78 0.65 -9.45 -1.22
N ALA A 79 -0.38 -9.79 -1.98
CA ALA A 79 -0.96 -8.90 -2.98
C ALA A 79 -1.48 -7.59 -2.37
N HIS A 80 -2.20 -7.69 -1.25
CA HIS A 80 -2.75 -6.55 -0.54
C HIS A 80 -1.66 -5.69 0.11
N LEU A 81 -0.77 -6.32 0.89
CA LEU A 81 0.27 -5.63 1.67
C LEU A 81 1.28 -4.88 0.80
N VAL A 82 1.58 -5.42 -0.39
CA VAL A 82 2.42 -4.70 -1.36
C VAL A 82 1.72 -3.45 -1.87
N GLY A 83 0.39 -3.44 -2.02
CA GLY A 83 -0.36 -2.21 -2.29
C GLY A 83 -0.26 -1.22 -1.13
N ASP A 84 -0.56 -1.68 0.08
CA ASP A 84 -0.59 -0.88 1.31
C ASP A 84 0.74 -0.14 1.56
N ILE A 85 1.88 -0.83 1.53
CA ILE A 85 3.19 -0.19 1.80
C ILE A 85 3.53 0.92 0.79
N HIS A 86 2.92 0.90 -0.40
CA HIS A 86 3.11 1.93 -1.42
C HIS A 86 2.20 3.15 -1.23
N GLN A 87 1.14 3.05 -0.41
CA GLN A 87 0.31 4.18 -0.01
C GLN A 87 1.10 5.03 1.03
N PRO A 88 1.46 6.29 0.72
CA PRO A 88 2.31 7.11 1.59
C PRO A 88 1.87 7.16 3.07
N LEU A 89 0.56 7.26 3.33
CA LEU A 89 -0.02 7.38 4.67
C LEU A 89 -0.10 6.04 5.43
N HIS A 90 0.11 4.90 4.78
CA HIS A 90 0.33 3.62 5.47
C HIS A 90 1.74 3.53 6.08
N VAL A 91 2.63 4.48 5.76
CA VAL A 91 3.92 4.68 6.44
C VAL A 91 3.82 5.96 7.28
N GLY A 92 3.09 5.84 8.39
CA GLY A 92 2.69 6.97 9.22
C GLY A 92 3.81 7.58 10.06
N THR A 93 3.60 8.82 10.51
CA THR A 93 4.50 9.55 11.42
C THR A 93 4.34 9.12 12.88
N GLY A 94 3.18 8.54 13.22
CA GLY A 94 2.79 8.18 14.59
C GLY A 94 1.96 9.25 15.30
N GLU A 95 1.66 10.36 14.64
CA GLU A 95 1.01 11.52 15.27
C GLU A 95 -0.50 11.60 15.02
N ASP A 96 -0.98 11.05 13.90
CA ASP A 96 -2.35 11.28 13.38
C ASP A 96 -2.99 10.01 12.79
N LYS A 97 -2.44 8.86 13.13
CA LYS A 97 -2.82 7.53 12.59
C LYS A 97 -2.76 7.49 11.06
N GLY A 98 -1.69 8.06 10.49
CA GLY A 98 -1.50 8.07 9.04
C GLY A 98 -2.53 8.95 8.35
N GLY A 99 -2.79 10.15 8.85
CA GLY A 99 -3.76 11.08 8.27
C GLY A 99 -5.24 10.78 8.58
N ASN A 100 -5.56 9.73 9.34
CA ASN A 100 -6.94 9.42 9.74
C ASN A 100 -7.53 10.50 10.68
N ASP A 101 -6.68 11.09 11.53
CA ASP A 101 -7.09 12.16 12.44
C ASP A 101 -7.08 13.56 11.77
N VAL A 102 -6.51 13.69 10.55
CA VAL A 102 -6.53 14.93 9.76
C VAL A 102 -7.86 15.07 9.01
N LYS A 103 -8.74 15.98 9.48
CA LYS A 103 -10.08 16.19 8.92
C LYS A 103 -10.06 17.16 7.75
N VAL A 104 -10.63 16.75 6.63
CA VAL A 104 -10.70 17.52 5.38
C VAL A 104 -12.07 17.36 4.72
N GLU A 105 -12.34 18.17 3.69
CA GLU A 105 -13.47 18.00 2.78
C GLU A 105 -12.94 17.57 1.41
N TRP A 106 -13.55 16.57 0.78
CA TRP A 106 -13.30 16.21 -0.62
C TRP A 106 -14.52 16.59 -1.46
N PHE A 107 -14.37 17.57 -2.35
CA PHE A 107 -15.49 18.16 -3.11
C PHE A 107 -16.68 18.54 -2.21
N GLY A 108 -16.39 19.15 -1.05
CA GLY A 108 -17.40 19.60 -0.07
C GLY A 108 -17.98 18.49 0.82
N SER A 109 -17.57 17.23 0.65
CA SER A 109 -17.98 16.12 1.50
C SER A 109 -16.94 15.87 2.60
N LYS A 110 -17.37 15.87 3.87
CA LYS A 110 -16.47 15.63 5.01
C LYS A 110 -15.83 14.24 4.94
N THR A 111 -14.52 14.18 5.17
CA THR A 111 -13.71 12.95 5.19
C THR A 111 -12.43 13.18 6.01
N ASN A 112 -11.42 12.32 5.84
CA ASN A 112 -10.08 12.50 6.39
C ASN A 112 -9.03 12.33 5.29
N LEU A 113 -7.80 12.79 5.55
CA LEU A 113 -6.72 12.77 4.56
C LEU A 113 -6.36 11.34 4.10
N HIS A 114 -6.35 10.36 5.02
CA HIS A 114 -6.10 8.95 4.70
C HIS A 114 -7.07 8.44 3.64
N SER A 115 -8.37 8.63 3.85
CA SER A 115 -9.40 8.22 2.90
C SER A 115 -9.28 8.90 1.54
N VAL A 116 -8.76 10.14 1.50
CA VAL A 116 -8.54 10.84 0.23
C VAL A 116 -7.50 10.13 -0.63
N TRP A 117 -6.42 9.66 -0.01
CA TRP A 117 -5.34 8.93 -0.67
C TRP A 117 -5.69 7.47 -0.96
N ASP A 118 -6.39 6.78 -0.05
CA ASP A 118 -6.81 5.39 -0.27
C ASP A 118 -7.76 5.21 -1.45
N SER A 119 -8.72 6.15 -1.60
CA SER A 119 -9.86 5.92 -2.49
C SER A 119 -10.35 7.17 -3.19
N ARG A 120 -10.56 8.30 -2.49
CA ARG A 120 -11.34 9.41 -3.08
C ARG A 120 -10.68 10.03 -4.31
N MET A 121 -9.36 10.17 -4.33
CA MET A 121 -8.64 10.68 -5.50
C MET A 121 -8.77 9.73 -6.70
N ILE A 122 -8.59 8.43 -6.47
CA ILE A 122 -8.67 7.38 -7.49
C ILE A 122 -10.11 7.30 -8.04
N ASP A 123 -11.09 7.14 -7.15
CA ASP A 123 -12.51 7.04 -7.49
C ASP A 123 -13.00 8.26 -8.26
N SER A 124 -12.48 9.46 -7.97
CA SER A 124 -12.88 10.68 -8.68
C SER A 124 -12.55 10.67 -10.17
N LYS A 125 -11.62 9.82 -10.61
CA LYS A 125 -11.28 9.63 -12.04
C LYS A 125 -12.28 8.75 -12.77
N GLN A 126 -13.06 7.95 -12.05
CA GLN A 126 -14.09 7.06 -12.61
C GLN A 126 -13.54 6.01 -13.61
N TYR A 127 -12.26 5.65 -13.50
CA TYR A 127 -11.69 4.53 -14.24
C TYR A 127 -12.11 3.20 -13.60
N SER A 128 -12.35 2.19 -14.41
CA SER A 128 -12.30 0.79 -13.94
C SER A 128 -10.89 0.42 -13.50
N TYR A 129 -10.75 -0.60 -12.66
CA TYR A 129 -9.42 -1.07 -12.24
C TYR A 129 -8.55 -1.52 -13.44
N THR A 130 -9.16 -2.05 -14.50
CA THR A 130 -8.46 -2.42 -15.74
C THR A 130 -7.96 -1.21 -16.51
N GLU A 131 -8.80 -0.18 -16.67
CA GLU A 131 -8.39 1.06 -17.37
C GLU A 131 -7.27 1.77 -16.62
N PHE A 132 -7.34 1.79 -15.28
CA PHE A 132 -6.31 2.42 -14.48
C PHE A 132 -5.02 1.62 -14.47
N ALA A 133 -5.09 0.28 -14.43
CA ALA A 133 -3.92 -0.58 -14.61
C ALA A 133 -3.24 -0.32 -15.96
N ASP A 134 -4.00 -0.25 -17.05
CA ASP A 134 -3.46 0.05 -18.38
C ASP A 134 -2.84 1.46 -18.46
N LEU A 135 -3.43 2.44 -17.76
CA LEU A 135 -2.93 3.81 -17.69
C LEU A 135 -1.54 3.89 -17.07
N VAL A 136 -1.28 3.13 -16.00
CA VAL A 136 -0.01 3.20 -15.24
C VAL A 136 1.03 2.17 -15.67
N ASN A 137 0.64 1.16 -16.46
CA ASN A 137 1.51 0.04 -16.88
C ASN A 137 2.42 0.40 -18.07
N HIS A 138 3.25 1.41 -17.91
CA HIS A 138 4.27 1.79 -18.90
C HIS A 138 5.69 2.02 -18.33
N PRO A 139 6.17 1.23 -17.34
CA PRO A 139 7.53 1.37 -16.85
C PRO A 139 8.56 0.90 -17.91
N THR A 140 9.66 1.64 -18.02
CA THR A 140 10.82 1.23 -18.82
C THR A 140 11.49 -0.01 -18.21
N LYS A 141 12.29 -0.73 -19.02
CA LYS A 141 13.03 -1.92 -18.52
C LYS A 141 13.98 -1.55 -17.40
N GLU A 142 14.59 -0.38 -17.49
CA GLU A 142 15.48 0.19 -16.49
C GLU A 142 14.74 0.47 -15.19
N GLN A 143 13.54 1.08 -15.26
CA GLN A 143 12.67 1.27 -14.09
C GLN A 143 12.26 -0.06 -13.46
N VAL A 144 11.80 -1.04 -14.26
CA VAL A 144 11.42 -2.36 -13.75
C VAL A 144 12.59 -3.01 -12.99
N LYS A 145 13.77 -3.02 -13.59
CA LYS A 145 14.99 -3.56 -12.95
C LYS A 145 15.32 -2.83 -11.65
N SER A 146 15.25 -1.50 -11.67
CA SER A 146 15.56 -0.68 -10.49
C SER A 146 14.54 -0.90 -9.36
N TRP A 147 13.24 -0.90 -9.67
CA TRP A 147 12.19 -1.05 -8.67
C TRP A 147 12.13 -2.45 -8.05
N GLN A 148 12.44 -3.49 -8.83
CA GLN A 148 12.54 -4.87 -8.33
C GLN A 148 13.82 -5.15 -7.53
N ALA A 149 14.84 -4.30 -7.62
CA ALA A 149 16.06 -4.43 -6.81
C ALA A 149 15.92 -3.81 -5.41
N ALA A 150 14.91 -2.95 -5.19
CA ALA A 150 14.66 -2.30 -3.92
C ALA A 150 14.09 -3.29 -2.88
N SER A 151 14.54 -3.19 -1.64
CA SER A 151 14.00 -3.98 -0.52
C SER A 151 12.65 -3.46 -0.04
N VAL A 152 11.91 -4.28 0.71
CA VAL A 152 10.63 -3.89 1.34
C VAL A 152 10.78 -2.62 2.18
N ARG A 153 11.92 -2.49 2.88
CA ARG A 153 12.25 -1.32 3.69
C ARG A 153 12.45 -0.07 2.84
N ASP A 154 13.12 -0.21 1.69
CA ASP A 154 13.27 0.90 0.74
C ASP A 154 11.90 1.38 0.24
N TRP A 155 10.93 0.47 0.05
CA TRP A 155 9.59 0.86 -0.38
C TRP A 155 8.89 1.75 0.64
N ALA A 156 9.04 1.43 1.93
CA ALA A 156 8.52 2.27 3.01
C ALA A 156 9.24 3.62 3.09
N MET A 157 10.57 3.63 2.96
CA MET A 157 11.34 4.88 2.95
C MET A 157 10.95 5.77 1.76
N GLU A 158 10.69 5.21 0.58
CA GLU A 158 10.15 5.95 -0.56
C GLU A 158 8.78 6.56 -0.25
N SER A 159 7.87 5.79 0.37
CA SER A 159 6.56 6.31 0.80
C SER A 159 6.71 7.51 1.75
N MET A 160 7.69 7.50 2.65
CA MET A 160 7.97 8.63 3.54
C MET A 160 8.36 9.91 2.80
N THR A 161 9.02 9.79 1.64
CA THR A 161 9.46 10.98 0.87
C THR A 161 8.32 11.82 0.31
N TYR A 162 7.09 11.30 0.32
CA TYR A 162 5.90 12.01 -0.15
C TYR A 162 5.11 12.72 0.96
N ARG A 163 5.58 12.68 2.21
CA ARG A 163 4.84 13.28 3.35
C ARG A 163 4.57 14.76 3.14
N ASP A 164 5.57 15.54 2.73
CA ASP A 164 5.39 16.99 2.55
C ASP A 164 4.28 17.30 1.53
N GLN A 165 4.21 16.55 0.44
CA GLN A 165 3.19 16.67 -0.60
C GLN A 165 1.81 16.21 -0.10
N VAL A 166 1.77 15.07 0.59
CA VAL A 166 0.54 14.51 1.16
C VAL A 166 -0.07 15.46 2.19
N TYR A 167 0.74 16.09 3.02
CA TYR A 167 0.28 17.00 4.08
C TYR A 167 0.12 18.45 3.62
N ASP A 168 0.46 18.79 2.37
CA ASP A 168 0.23 20.12 1.78
C ASP A 168 -1.25 20.36 1.47
N THR A 169 -2.02 20.53 2.54
CA THR A 169 -3.46 20.80 2.51
C THR A 169 -3.72 22.29 2.74
N PRO A 170 -4.72 22.90 2.07
CA PRO A 170 -5.05 24.30 2.29
C PRO A 170 -5.58 24.52 3.71
N GLU A 171 -5.38 25.72 4.28
CA GLU A 171 -5.80 26.06 5.66
C GLU A 171 -7.30 25.82 5.92
N ASN A 172 -8.13 25.92 4.88
CA ASN A 172 -9.57 25.68 4.99
C ASN A 172 -9.96 24.19 4.94
N GLY A 173 -8.99 23.29 4.75
CA GLY A 173 -9.17 21.83 4.68
C GLY A 173 -9.96 21.35 3.46
N ARG A 174 -10.20 22.18 2.43
CA ARG A 174 -11.02 21.83 1.27
C ARG A 174 -10.17 21.33 0.11
N LEU A 175 -10.22 20.03 -0.10
CA LEU A 175 -9.57 19.33 -1.19
C LEU A 175 -10.53 19.12 -2.37
N GLY A 176 -9.97 18.99 -3.55
CA GLY A 176 -10.72 18.80 -4.79
C GLY A 176 -9.77 18.77 -5.99
N TYR A 177 -10.17 19.40 -7.10
CA TYR A 177 -9.41 19.34 -8.36
C TYR A 177 -7.97 19.81 -8.24
N GLU A 178 -7.70 20.91 -7.54
CA GLU A 178 -6.34 21.45 -7.41
C GLU A 178 -5.40 20.48 -6.69
N TYR A 179 -5.86 19.93 -5.55
CA TYR A 179 -5.10 18.94 -4.80
C TYR A 179 -4.83 17.68 -5.61
N ALA A 180 -5.86 17.13 -6.29
CA ALA A 180 -5.66 16.00 -7.20
C ALA A 180 -4.73 16.34 -8.38
N TYR A 181 -4.82 17.55 -8.94
CA TYR A 181 -3.96 17.95 -10.05
C TYR A 181 -2.48 17.96 -9.65
N ASN A 182 -2.17 18.38 -8.42
CA ASN A 182 -0.80 18.46 -7.92
C ASN A 182 -0.21 17.10 -7.53
N TYR A 183 -1.02 16.15 -7.07
CA TYR A 183 -0.53 14.96 -6.35
C TYR A 183 -1.00 13.62 -6.90
N PHE A 184 -1.85 13.59 -7.93
CA PHE A 184 -2.33 12.33 -8.50
C PHE A 184 -1.25 11.54 -9.24
N ASP A 185 -0.21 12.21 -9.75
CA ASP A 185 0.96 11.58 -10.36
C ASP A 185 1.74 10.69 -9.37
N ILE A 186 1.76 11.06 -8.08
CA ILE A 186 2.30 10.22 -7.01
C ILE A 186 1.48 8.93 -6.90
N VAL A 187 0.15 9.02 -6.93
CA VAL A 187 -0.75 7.84 -6.88
C VAL A 187 -0.46 6.91 -8.04
N GLU A 188 -0.39 7.44 -9.27
CA GLU A 188 -0.07 6.66 -10.47
C GLU A 188 1.29 5.96 -10.36
N LEU A 189 2.32 6.69 -9.90
CA LEU A 189 3.66 6.15 -9.70
C LEU A 189 3.69 5.03 -8.65
N ARG A 190 3.07 5.25 -7.49
CA ARG A 190 3.08 4.28 -6.39
C ARG A 190 2.34 3.00 -6.75
N ILE A 191 1.24 3.09 -7.50
CA ILE A 191 0.51 1.93 -8.01
C ILE A 191 1.33 1.18 -9.05
N ALA A 192 1.98 1.87 -9.99
CA ALA A 192 2.88 1.23 -10.97
C ALA A 192 4.03 0.48 -10.27
N GLN A 193 4.64 1.10 -9.26
CA GLN A 193 5.71 0.49 -8.46
C GLN A 193 5.21 -0.75 -7.70
N ALA A 194 4.05 -0.68 -7.06
CA ALA A 194 3.45 -1.80 -6.34
C ALA A 194 3.23 -3.00 -7.28
N GLY A 195 2.65 -2.78 -8.47
CA GLY A 195 2.42 -3.83 -9.46
C GLY A 195 3.72 -4.49 -9.95
N VAL A 196 4.73 -3.68 -10.28
CA VAL A 196 6.05 -4.18 -10.72
C VAL A 196 6.75 -4.99 -9.63
N ARG A 197 6.68 -4.54 -8.37
CA ARG A 197 7.32 -5.18 -7.22
C ARG A 197 6.61 -6.47 -6.83
N LEU A 198 5.27 -6.48 -6.84
CA LEU A 198 4.50 -7.70 -6.62
C LEU A 198 4.81 -8.76 -7.68
N ALA A 199 4.86 -8.38 -8.95
CA ALA A 199 5.26 -9.27 -10.03
C ALA A 199 6.70 -9.80 -9.83
N GLY A 200 7.62 -8.95 -9.37
CA GLY A 200 8.99 -9.33 -9.03
C GLY A 200 9.05 -10.37 -7.91
N LEU A 201 8.31 -10.14 -6.81
CA LEU A 201 8.23 -11.06 -5.67
C LEU A 201 7.64 -12.42 -6.08
N VAL A 202 6.50 -12.43 -6.77
CA VAL A 202 5.85 -13.67 -7.23
C VAL A 202 6.79 -14.46 -8.13
N ASN A 203 7.44 -13.77 -9.09
CA ASN A 203 8.43 -14.40 -9.96
C ASN A 203 9.64 -14.93 -9.21
N GLU A 204 10.03 -14.36 -8.07
CA GLU A 204 11.14 -14.84 -7.25
C GLU A 204 10.76 -16.04 -6.37
N ILE A 205 9.52 -16.04 -5.86
CA ILE A 205 8.97 -17.11 -5.02
C ILE A 205 8.84 -18.42 -5.80
N TYR A 206 8.40 -18.36 -7.06
CA TYR A 206 8.04 -19.54 -7.87
C TYR A 206 9.05 -19.87 -8.98
N LYS A 207 10.34 -19.56 -8.78
CA LYS A 207 11.40 -19.98 -9.72
C LYS A 207 11.71 -21.46 -9.64
#